data_AF-A0AA87Z3F2-F1
#
_entry.id   AF-A0AA87Z3F2-F1
#
_cell.length_a   1.000
_cell.length_b   1.000
_cell.length_c   1.000
_cell.angle_alpha   90.00
_cell.angle_beta   90.00
_cell.angle_gamma   90.00
#
_symmetry.space_group_name_H-M   'P 1'
#
loop_
_entity.id
_entity.type
_entity.pdbx_description
1 polymer ?
#
loop_
_entity_poly.entity_id
_entity_poly.type
_entity_poly.pdbx_seq_one_letter_code
_entity_poly.pdbx_strand_id
1 'polypeptide(L)'
;MAVTEKCDVYSFGVLAFEVLMGKHPEELISCLQSEAAVKTFHYKNVLDRRLSPPICRNVGDKLASVMKTAVSCSMLANPQSRPTMPSVTKLLEMQVYADD
;
A
#
# COMPACT_ATOMS: atom_id res chain seq x y z
N MET A 1 3.05 -19.01 12.81
CA MET A 1 2.76 -18.43 11.47
C MET A 1 2.71 -19.57 10.49
N ALA A 2 1.60 -19.75 9.78
CA ALA A 2 1.53 -20.71 8.68
C ALA A 2 2.10 -20.07 7.41
N VAL A 3 2.95 -20.79 6.67
CA VAL A 3 3.47 -20.33 5.37
C VAL A 3 2.39 -20.57 4.33
N THR A 4 1.93 -19.49 3.69
CA THR A 4 0.87 -19.51 2.67
C THR A 4 1.18 -18.45 1.61
N GLU A 5 0.46 -18.44 0.49
CA GLU A 5 0.55 -17.37 -0.52
C GLU A 5 0.32 -15.96 0.05
N LYS A 6 -0.34 -15.85 1.21
CA LYS A 6 -0.53 -14.57 1.91
C LYS A 6 0.79 -13.98 2.45
N CYS A 7 1.86 -14.77 2.54
CA CYS A 7 3.21 -14.29 2.85
C CYS A 7 3.76 -13.46 1.68
N ASP A 8 3.56 -13.91 0.44
CA ASP A 8 3.98 -13.15 -0.75
C ASP A 8 3.19 -11.87 -0.89
N VAL A 9 1.88 -11.92 -0.60
CA VAL A 9 1.02 -10.71 -0.57
C VAL A 9 1.55 -9.69 0.46
N TYR A 10 1.99 -10.15 1.62
CA TYR A 10 2.57 -9.25 2.62
C TYR A 10 3.87 -8.60 2.14
N SER A 11 4.79 -9.39 1.61
CA SER A 11 6.05 -8.90 1.06
C SER A 11 5.80 -7.91 -0.09
N PHE A 12 4.79 -8.17 -0.93
CA PHE A 12 4.35 -7.22 -1.95
C PHE A 12 3.83 -5.91 -1.35
N GLY A 13 3.02 -5.97 -0.28
CA GLY A 13 2.53 -4.78 0.41
C GLY A 13 3.67 -3.91 0.94
N VAL A 14 4.71 -4.53 1.51
CA VAL A 14 5.94 -3.83 1.92
C VAL A 14 6.64 -3.21 0.73
N LEU A 15 6.85 -3.95 -0.36
CA LEU A 15 7.48 -3.46 -1.58
C LEU A 15 6.72 -2.26 -2.18
N ALA A 16 5.38 -2.29 -2.18
CA ALA A 16 4.57 -1.19 -2.66
C ALA A 16 4.81 0.10 -1.84
N PHE A 17 4.97 -0.02 -0.52
CA PHE A 17 5.38 1.12 0.31
C PHE A 17 6.80 1.58 0.04
N GLU A 18 7.74 0.68 -0.21
CA GLU A 18 9.11 1.04 -0.58
C GLU A 18 9.14 1.88 -1.85
N VAL A 19 8.33 1.52 -2.85
CA VAL A 19 8.16 2.28 -4.08
C VAL A 19 7.54 3.65 -3.82
N LEU A 20 6.48 3.72 -3.01
CA LEU A 20 5.81 4.99 -2.68
C LEU A 20 6.70 5.95 -1.88
N MET A 21 7.45 5.41 -0.92
CA MET A 21 8.28 6.18 0.03
C MET A 21 9.69 6.45 -0.49
N GLY A 22 10.16 5.67 -1.47
CA GLY A 22 11.54 5.68 -1.94
C GLY A 22 12.55 5.14 -0.91
N LYS A 23 12.09 4.48 0.15
CA LYS A 23 12.90 3.92 1.25
C LYS A 23 12.14 2.82 2.00
N HIS A 24 12.86 2.00 2.77
CA HIS A 24 12.27 0.94 3.57
C HIS A 24 11.33 1.49 4.67
N PRO A 25 10.08 0.98 4.78
CA PRO A 25 9.05 1.51 5.68
C PRO A 25 9.10 0.86 7.09
N GLU A 26 10.27 0.75 7.73
CA GLU A 26 10.46 0.02 8.99
C GLU A 26 9.51 0.47 10.13
N GLU A 27 9.42 1.78 10.34
CA GLU A 27 8.52 2.37 11.35
C GLU A 27 7.04 2.12 11.01
N LEU A 28 6.69 2.20 9.72
CA LEU A 28 5.32 1.97 9.24
C LEU A 28 4.91 0.50 9.43
N ILE A 29 5.78 -0.45 9.08
CA ILE A 29 5.54 -1.89 9.28
C ILE A 29 5.26 -2.20 10.75
N SER A 30 6.01 -1.55 11.65
CA SER A 30 5.82 -1.70 13.10
C SER A 30 4.44 -1.19 13.54
N CYS A 31 3.94 -0.11 12.95
CA CYS A 31 2.61 0.43 13.22
C CYS A 31 1.45 -0.39 12.62
N LEU A 32 1.67 -1.08 11.49
CA LEU A 32 0.64 -1.89 10.80
C LEU A 32 0.18 -3.14 11.58
N GLN A 33 0.64 -3.31 12.83
CA GLN A 33 0.13 -4.29 13.78
C GLN A 33 -1.31 -4.00 14.25
N SER A 34 -1.82 -2.77 14.06
CA SER A 34 -3.19 -2.38 14.43
C SER A 34 -3.89 -1.64 13.28
N GLU A 35 -5.13 -2.03 12.98
CA GLU A 35 -5.99 -1.33 11.99
C GLU A 35 -6.19 0.16 12.32
N ALA A 36 -6.08 0.54 13.59
CA ALA A 36 -6.22 1.93 14.02
C ALA A 36 -5.02 2.80 13.61
N ALA A 37 -3.80 2.25 13.65
CA ALA A 37 -2.57 2.98 13.33
C ALA A 37 -2.46 3.29 11.82
N VAL A 38 -3.01 2.41 10.99
CA VAL A 38 -3.14 2.59 9.54
C VAL A 38 -3.94 3.86 9.20
N LYS A 39 -5.01 4.15 9.95
CA LYS A 39 -5.87 5.34 9.73
C LYS A 39 -5.15 6.65 10.05
N THR A 40 -4.08 6.60 10.83
CA THR A 40 -3.28 7.76 11.22
C THR A 40 -2.21 8.13 10.18
N PHE A 41 -1.93 7.25 9.21
CA PHE A 41 -0.92 7.52 8.18
C PHE A 41 -1.43 8.53 7.15
N HIS A 42 -1.00 9.78 7.32
CA HIS A 42 -1.32 10.86 6.41
C HIS A 42 -0.51 10.76 5.10
N TYR A 43 -1.17 10.90 3.96
CA TYR A 43 -0.59 10.69 2.62
C TYR A 43 0.75 11.41 2.39
N LYS A 44 0.91 12.63 2.94
CA LYS A 44 2.11 13.46 2.82
C LYS A 44 3.37 12.85 3.44
N ASN A 45 3.21 11.90 4.37
CA ASN A 45 4.33 11.27 5.06
C ASN A 45 4.78 9.96 4.40
N VAL A 46 4.00 9.45 3.43
CA VAL A 46 4.26 8.18 2.75
C VAL A 46 4.79 8.38 1.33
N LEU A 47 4.61 9.56 0.72
CA LEU A 47 5.20 9.84 -0.59
C LEU A 47 6.67 10.22 -0.45
N ASP A 48 7.50 9.75 -1.38
CA ASP A 48 8.91 10.11 -1.49
C ASP A 48 9.05 11.63 -1.59
N ARG A 49 9.67 12.24 -0.57
CA ARG A 49 9.85 13.69 -0.47
C ARG A 49 10.83 14.25 -1.51
N ARG A 50 11.61 13.39 -2.17
CA ARG A 50 12.51 13.79 -3.27
C ARG A 50 11.74 14.07 -4.56
N LEU A 51 10.51 13.58 -4.68
CA LEU A 51 9.64 13.81 -5.82
C LEU A 51 8.81 15.08 -5.61
N SER A 52 8.49 15.77 -6.70
CA SER A 52 7.55 16.87 -6.66
C SER A 52 6.16 16.36 -6.25
N PRO A 53 5.42 17.09 -5.41
CA PRO A 53 4.05 16.73 -5.07
C PRO A 53 3.18 16.54 -6.32
N PRO A 54 2.20 15.62 -6.30
CA PRO A 54 1.32 15.41 -7.44
C PRO A 54 0.58 16.70 -7.79
N ILE A 55 0.73 17.13 -9.05
CA ILE A 55 0.21 18.41 -9.56
C ILE A 55 -1.29 18.30 -9.87
N CYS A 56 -1.76 17.12 -10.24
CA CYS A 56 -3.15 16.85 -10.61
C CYS A 56 -3.85 15.97 -9.56
N ARG A 57 -5.13 16.26 -9.31
CA ARG A 57 -5.99 15.50 -8.38
C ARG A 57 -6.06 14.01 -8.75
N ASN A 58 -6.18 13.68 -10.04
CA ASN A 58 -6.22 12.28 -10.50
C ASN A 58 -4.99 11.49 -10.06
N VAL A 59 -3.80 12.09 -10.14
CA VAL A 59 -2.55 11.43 -9.71
C VAL A 59 -2.57 11.22 -8.19
N GLY A 60 -3.04 12.21 -7.43
CA GLY A 60 -3.23 12.07 -5.98
C GLY A 60 -4.19 10.94 -5.60
N ASP A 61 -5.33 10.84 -6.30
CA ASP A 61 -6.35 9.82 -6.07
C ASP A 61 -5.82 8.41 -6.43
N LYS A 62 -5.05 8.28 -7.52
CA LYS A 62 -4.37 7.03 -7.88
C LYS A 62 -3.36 6.61 -6.82
N LEU A 63 -2.50 7.52 -6.36
CA LEU A 63 -1.54 7.25 -5.29
C LEU A 63 -2.22 6.83 -3.99
N ALA A 64 -3.34 7.47 -3.62
CA ALA A 64 -4.13 7.08 -2.46
C ALA A 64 -4.70 5.66 -2.60
N SER A 65 -5.12 5.27 -3.80
CA SER A 65 -5.61 3.91 -4.08
C SER A 65 -4.49 2.85 -4.03
N VAL A 66 -3.31 3.13 -4.60
CA VAL A 66 -2.12 2.27 -4.44
C VAL A 66 -1.80 2.09 -2.95
N MET A 67 -1.78 3.19 -2.19
CA MET A 67 -1.49 3.15 -0.76
C MET A 67 -2.50 2.31 0.02
N LYS A 68 -3.80 2.45 -0.28
CA LYS A 68 -4.86 1.63 0.33
C LYS A 68 -4.67 0.14 0.01
N THR A 69 -4.24 -0.16 -1.22
CA THR A 69 -3.93 -1.53 -1.65
C THR A 69 -2.73 -2.08 -0.87
N ALA A 70 -1.64 -1.30 -0.75
CA ALA A 70 -0.46 -1.66 0.01
C ALA A 70 -0.79 -1.95 1.48
N VAL A 71 -1.55 -1.07 2.13
CA VAL A 71 -2.09 -1.27 3.50
C VAL A 71 -2.81 -2.61 3.64
N SER A 72 -3.69 -2.93 2.69
CA SER A 72 -4.51 -4.14 2.74
C SER A 72 -3.66 -5.40 2.60
N CYS A 73 -2.57 -5.31 1.83
CA CYS A 73 -1.61 -6.39 1.63
C CYS A 73 -0.69 -6.59 2.85
N SER A 74 -0.28 -5.51 3.51
CA SER A 74 0.72 -5.50 4.58
C SER A 74 0.15 -5.67 5.99
N MET A 75 -1.15 -6.00 6.16
CA MET A 75 -1.72 -6.19 7.50
C MET A 75 -1.07 -7.37 8.23
N LEU A 76 -0.48 -7.09 9.39
CA LEU A 76 0.13 -8.11 10.26
C LEU A 76 -0.90 -8.84 11.12
N ALA A 77 -1.89 -8.10 11.64
CA ALA A 77 -2.88 -8.61 12.60
C ALA A 77 -3.74 -9.75 12.06
N ASN A 78 -4.02 -9.76 10.75
CA ASN A 78 -4.90 -10.76 10.13
C ASN A 78 -4.40 -11.17 8.74
N PRO A 79 -3.56 -12.21 8.62
CA PRO A 79 -3.10 -12.71 7.32
C PRO A 79 -4.24 -13.16 6.39
N GLN A 80 -5.40 -13.54 6.94
CA GLN A 80 -6.54 -13.97 6.15
C GLN A 80 -7.31 -12.82 5.49
N SER A 81 -7.26 -11.61 6.07
CA SER A 81 -7.89 -10.42 5.47
C SER A 81 -7.10 -9.87 4.26
N ARG A 82 -5.84 -10.26 4.10
CA ARG A 82 -5.03 -9.87 2.93
C ARG A 82 -5.72 -10.31 1.64
N PRO A 83 -5.76 -9.47 0.59
CA PRO A 83 -6.32 -9.86 -0.71
C PRO A 83 -5.49 -10.99 -1.35
N THR A 84 -6.04 -11.60 -2.40
CA THR A 84 -5.25 -12.50 -3.26
C THR A 84 -4.46 -11.69 -4.29
N MET A 85 -3.31 -12.19 -4.76
CA MET A 85 -2.53 -11.49 -5.80
C MET A 85 -3.34 -11.12 -7.05
N PRO A 86 -4.23 -11.99 -7.59
CA PRO A 86 -5.13 -11.58 -8.68
C PRO A 86 -6.03 -10.39 -8.34
N SER A 87 -6.49 -10.30 -7.09
CA SER A 87 -7.30 -9.17 -6.62
C SER A 87 -6.45 -7.89 -6.53
N VAL A 88 -5.20 -8.01 -6.07
CA VAL A 88 -4.24 -6.91 -6.03
C VAL A 88 -3.95 -6.39 -7.44
N THR A 89 -3.69 -7.27 -8.40
CA THR A 89 -3.47 -6.90 -9.81
C THR A 89 -4.66 -6.09 -10.35
N LYS A 90 -5.88 -6.60 -10.16
CA LYS A 90 -7.10 -5.90 -10.60
C LYS A 90 -7.26 -4.52 -9.95
N LEU A 91 -6.99 -4.41 -8.66
CA LEU A 91 -7.05 -3.13 -7.94
C LEU A 91 -6.06 -2.11 -8.50
N LEU A 92 -4.88 -2.54 -8.94
CA LEU A 92 -3.87 -1.69 -9.55
C LEU A 92 -4.20 -1.34 -11.01
N GLU A 93 -4.71 -2.29 -11.79
CA GLU A 93 -5.14 -2.07 -13.17
C GLU A 93 -6.32 -1.12 -13.28
N MET A 94 -7.31 -1.21 -12.39
CA MET A 94 -8.44 -0.26 -12.35
C MET A 94 -8.00 1.20 -12.14
N GLN A 95 -6.78 1.42 -11.65
CA GLN A 95 -6.20 2.76 -11.49
C GLN A 95 -5.52 3.26 -12.77
N VAL A 96 -5.24 2.37 -13.74
CA VAL A 96 -4.64 2.71 -15.03
C VAL A 96 -5.73 3.19 -16.02
N TYR A 97 -6.91 2.57 -16.01
CA TYR A 97 -7.97 2.82 -17.00
C TYR A 97 -8.99 3.91 -16.65
N ALA A 98 -8.85 4.59 -15.51
CA ALA A 98 -9.79 5.65 -15.09
C ALA A 98 -9.52 7.04 -15.75
N ASP A 99 -8.71 7.08 -16.81
CA ASP A 99 -8.33 8.30 -17.55
C ASP A 99 -8.85 8.31 -19.01
N ASP A 100 -9.84 7.49 -19.37
CA ASP A 100 -10.58 7.62 -20.65
C ASP A 100 -11.94 8.32 -20.45
#